data_AF-A0A672MEQ6-F1
#
_entry.id   AF-A0A672MEQ6-F1
#
_cell.length_a   1.000
_cell.length_b   1.000
_cell.length_c   1.000
_cell.angle_alpha   90.00
_cell.angle_beta   90.00
_cell.angle_gamma   90.00
#
_symmetry.space_group_name_H-M   'P 1'
#
loop_
_entity.id
_entity.type
_entity.pdbx_description
1 polymer ?
#
loop_
_entity_poly.entity_id
_entity_poly.type
_entity_poly.pdbx_seq_one_letter_code
_entity_poly.pdbx_strand_id
1 'polypeptide(L)'
;MYSVGGVSSRIYKERLQAEGMGTNDNAVKFLNQDYEELKRECLESGRLFEDTCFPAVPQSLGFKELAPHSSKTHGVQWIRPTELSNNPEFIVGGATRTDICQGALGDCWLLAAIASLTLNDRLLHRVVPHGQSFTDEYAGIFHFQFWQFGEWVDVVIDDRLPVKDKELMFVHSAEGNEFWSALLEKAYAKLNGSYEALSGGSTTEGFEDFTGGVAEMYELRTAPKDLPRVIAKALERGSLLGCSIDITSAFDMEAVTFKKLVKGHAYSVTGLREVNFRGSREKLIRIRNPWGQVEWTGAWSDNSSEWNGIDPAEREEMNNHMEDGEFWMSFQEFKRQFSRLEICNLTPDALSEDSLNFWNTIKFNGTWRRGSTAGGCRNHPNTFWINPQYKITLLEEDDDPEDDEVACSFLVALMQKDRRRYRKQGQDMHTIGFALYEVGGQSVHLKKEFFLRQSSRARSESFINLREVSTRLKLPPGEYLIVPSTFEPGKEADFVLRVFTEKQSETHTVATQTHIFHLQGIFRQFDLDKSGTMSSYEMRLAVESAGFKLNNKLHQIIVARYSDGDTIDFDNFVCCLVKLEAMFRTFRELDKEGSGVAELNVSEVGRFLPSVHLYFSKWWNVKLVTR
;
A
#
# COMPACT_ATOMS: atom_id res chain seq x y z
N MET A 1 12.21 5.21 -14.17
CA MET A 1 12.21 6.59 -13.65
C MET A 1 10.79 7.12 -13.81
N TYR A 2 9.94 7.04 -12.78
CA TYR A 2 8.65 7.72 -12.84
C TYR A 2 8.95 9.22 -12.68
N SER A 3 8.82 9.96 -13.78
CA SER A 3 8.73 11.41 -13.75
C SER A 3 7.74 11.79 -12.65
N VAL A 4 8.12 12.72 -11.77
CA VAL A 4 7.15 13.43 -10.93
C VAL A 4 6.26 14.19 -11.91
N GLY A 5 5.24 13.51 -12.40
CA GLY A 5 4.30 14.06 -13.34
C GLY A 5 3.66 15.27 -12.70
N GLY A 6 3.68 16.41 -13.39
CA GLY A 6 2.90 17.58 -12.98
C GLY A 6 1.41 17.22 -12.86
N VAL A 7 0.60 18.17 -12.41
CA VAL A 7 -0.85 17.97 -12.17
C VAL A 7 -1.55 17.30 -13.37
N SER A 8 -1.14 17.63 -14.60
CA SER A 8 -1.63 17.00 -15.85
C SER A 8 -1.42 15.47 -15.92
N SER A 9 -0.23 14.97 -15.56
CA SER A 9 0.05 13.53 -15.56
C SER A 9 -0.73 12.79 -14.47
N ARG A 10 -0.95 13.43 -13.32
CA ARG A 10 -1.81 12.89 -12.26
C ARG A 10 -3.26 12.80 -12.72
N ILE A 11 -3.79 13.82 -13.40
CA ILE A 11 -5.14 13.82 -13.96
C ILE A 11 -5.31 12.72 -15.00
N TYR A 12 -4.32 12.55 -15.89
CA TYR A 12 -4.34 11.48 -16.88
C TYR A 12 -4.39 10.10 -16.20
N LYS A 13 -3.57 9.87 -15.17
CA LYS A 13 -3.61 8.62 -14.39
C LYS A 13 -4.97 8.40 -13.71
N GLU A 14 -5.55 9.44 -13.09
CA GLU A 14 -6.88 9.37 -12.46
C GLU A 14 -7.99 9.03 -13.47
N ARG A 15 -7.90 9.51 -14.72
CA ARG A 15 -8.85 9.15 -15.80
C ARG A 15 -8.73 7.67 -16.16
N LEU A 16 -7.51 7.18 -16.37
CA LEU A 16 -7.27 5.77 -16.69
C LEU A 16 -7.77 4.85 -15.56
N GLN A 17 -7.56 5.24 -14.30
CA GLN A 17 -8.11 4.51 -13.14
C GLN A 17 -9.64 4.44 -13.17
N ALA A 18 -10.31 5.54 -13.51
CA ALA A 18 -11.77 5.55 -13.64
C ALA A 18 -12.28 4.68 -14.80
N GLU A 19 -11.46 4.47 -15.83
CA GLU A 19 -11.69 3.53 -16.94
C GLU A 19 -11.30 2.08 -16.59
N GLY A 20 -10.89 1.82 -15.35
CA GLY A 20 -10.56 0.48 -14.84
C GLY A 20 -9.08 0.13 -14.84
N MET A 21 -8.16 1.03 -15.20
CA MET A 21 -6.73 0.76 -15.08
C MET A 21 -6.32 0.58 -13.60
N GLY A 22 -5.55 -0.47 -13.31
CA GLY A 22 -5.13 -0.83 -11.97
C GLY A 22 -6.11 -1.77 -11.25
N THR A 23 -7.17 -2.23 -11.90
CA THR A 23 -7.91 -3.43 -11.47
C THR A 23 -7.10 -4.69 -11.81
N ASN A 24 -7.51 -5.84 -11.27
CA ASN A 24 -6.85 -7.12 -11.56
C ASN A 24 -6.89 -7.46 -13.07
N ASP A 25 -8.04 -7.27 -13.71
CA ASP A 25 -8.21 -7.56 -15.15
C ASP A 25 -7.48 -6.56 -16.07
N ASN A 26 -7.16 -5.36 -15.58
CA ASN A 26 -6.50 -4.31 -16.34
C ASN A 26 -5.35 -3.70 -15.53
N ALA A 27 -4.42 -4.56 -15.13
CA ALA A 27 -3.26 -4.19 -14.32
C ALA A 27 -2.38 -3.14 -15.02
N VAL A 28 -1.78 -2.26 -14.23
CA VAL A 28 -0.84 -1.23 -14.72
C VAL A 28 0.42 -1.91 -15.21
N LYS A 29 0.79 -1.69 -16.48
CA LYS A 29 2.03 -2.19 -17.07
C LYS A 29 3.26 -1.56 -16.41
N PHE A 30 4.02 -2.32 -15.64
CA PHE A 30 5.20 -1.81 -14.97
C PHE A 30 6.25 -1.37 -15.99
N LEU A 31 6.77 -0.14 -15.82
CA LEU A 31 7.73 0.47 -16.75
C LEU A 31 7.27 0.47 -18.23
N ASN A 32 5.95 0.44 -18.46
CA ASN A 32 5.32 0.36 -19.78
C ASN A 32 5.71 -0.87 -20.61
N GLN A 33 6.10 -1.97 -19.97
CA GLN A 33 6.35 -3.25 -20.64
C GLN A 33 5.04 -4.04 -20.75
N ASP A 34 4.70 -4.49 -21.96
CA ASP A 34 3.54 -5.35 -22.24
C ASP A 34 4.03 -6.78 -22.52
N TYR A 35 3.57 -7.75 -21.73
CA TYR A 35 3.99 -9.14 -21.84
C TYR A 35 3.70 -9.75 -23.23
N GLU A 36 2.48 -9.58 -23.74
CA GLU A 36 2.04 -10.19 -24.99
C GLU A 36 2.75 -9.58 -26.21
N GLU A 37 2.95 -8.26 -26.21
CA GLU A 37 3.68 -7.56 -27.26
C GLU A 37 5.15 -7.99 -27.30
N LEU A 38 5.82 -8.02 -26.13
CA LEU A 38 7.22 -8.40 -26.03
C LEU A 38 7.44 -9.89 -26.33
N LYS A 39 6.54 -10.77 -25.88
CA LYS A 39 6.57 -12.21 -26.20
C LYS A 39 6.46 -12.41 -27.71
N ARG A 40 5.49 -11.76 -28.37
CA ARG A 40 5.31 -11.83 -29.82
C ARG A 40 6.54 -11.34 -30.58
N GLU A 41 7.13 -10.21 -30.19
CA GLU A 41 8.36 -9.69 -30.81
C GLU A 41 9.53 -10.68 -30.70
N CYS A 42 9.69 -11.31 -29.53
CA CYS A 42 10.73 -12.31 -29.30
C CYS A 42 10.51 -13.57 -30.14
N LEU A 43 9.27 -14.05 -30.24
CA LEU A 43 8.91 -15.19 -31.09
C LEU A 43 9.13 -14.90 -32.58
N GLU A 44 8.71 -13.73 -33.07
CA GLU A 44 8.90 -13.31 -34.47
C GLU A 44 10.37 -13.14 -34.83
N SER A 45 11.19 -12.66 -33.90
CA SER A 45 12.63 -12.46 -34.11
C SER A 45 13.49 -13.69 -33.83
N GLY A 46 12.93 -14.76 -33.26
CA GLY A 46 13.64 -15.97 -32.87
C GLY A 46 14.69 -15.74 -31.78
N ARG A 47 14.47 -14.75 -30.90
CA ARG A 47 15.38 -14.38 -29.81
C ARG A 47 14.70 -14.57 -28.46
N LEU A 48 15.50 -14.85 -27.43
CA LEU A 48 15.00 -14.86 -26.06
C LEU A 48 14.97 -13.44 -25.52
N PHE A 49 13.94 -13.13 -24.74
CA PHE A 49 13.75 -11.82 -24.13
C PHE A 49 14.91 -11.49 -23.20
N GLU A 50 15.39 -10.25 -23.30
CA GLU A 50 16.38 -9.68 -22.41
C GLU A 50 15.82 -8.40 -21.79
N ASP A 51 15.57 -8.44 -20.49
CA ASP A 51 14.93 -7.35 -19.79
C ASP A 51 15.88 -6.16 -19.60
N THR A 52 15.70 -5.13 -20.42
CA THR A 52 16.48 -3.89 -20.34
C THR A 52 16.16 -3.07 -19.10
N CYS A 53 15.00 -3.30 -18.47
CA CYS A 53 14.57 -2.60 -17.26
C CYS A 53 15.07 -3.25 -15.97
N PHE A 54 15.50 -4.51 -16.03
CA PHE A 54 16.13 -5.23 -14.92
C PHE A 54 17.25 -6.15 -15.43
N PRO A 55 18.36 -5.56 -15.88
CA PRO A 55 19.39 -6.29 -16.59
C PRO A 55 20.11 -7.32 -15.71
N ALA A 56 20.64 -8.36 -16.32
CA ALA A 56 21.44 -9.42 -15.69
C ALA A 56 22.85 -8.93 -15.28
N VAL A 57 22.90 -7.96 -14.36
CA VAL A 57 24.12 -7.27 -13.89
C VAL A 57 24.16 -7.17 -12.37
N PRO A 58 25.33 -6.96 -11.75
CA PRO A 58 25.46 -6.90 -10.29
C PRO A 58 24.57 -5.86 -9.60
N GLN A 59 24.22 -4.75 -10.26
CA GLN A 59 23.35 -3.70 -9.71
C GLN A 59 21.90 -4.16 -9.49
N SER A 60 21.48 -5.22 -10.18
CA SER A 60 20.17 -5.87 -9.99
C SER A 60 20.19 -6.81 -8.77
N LEU A 61 21.36 -7.31 -8.37
CA LEU A 61 21.53 -8.05 -7.12
C LEU A 61 21.45 -7.11 -5.91
N GLY A 62 22.18 -6.00 -5.92
CA GLY A 62 22.17 -5.10 -4.78
C GLY A 62 23.13 -3.92 -4.84
N PHE A 63 23.39 -3.35 -3.67
CA PHE A 63 24.04 -2.06 -3.47
C PHE A 63 24.89 -1.98 -2.20
N LYS A 64 24.81 -2.94 -1.27
CA LYS A 64 25.65 -2.99 -0.06
C LYS A 64 26.20 -4.40 0.18
N GLU A 65 25.43 -5.30 0.78
CA GLU A 65 25.81 -6.70 1.02
C GLU A 65 25.89 -7.50 -0.27
N LEU A 66 25.03 -7.17 -1.24
CA LEU A 66 25.04 -7.73 -2.60
C LEU A 66 25.53 -6.69 -3.62
N ALA A 67 26.36 -5.73 -3.18
CA ALA A 67 27.01 -4.78 -4.07
C ALA A 67 27.93 -5.47 -5.10
N PRO A 68 28.21 -4.82 -6.24
CA PRO A 68 29.26 -5.28 -7.15
C PRO A 68 30.58 -5.52 -6.41
N HIS A 69 31.20 -6.68 -6.65
CA HIS A 69 32.46 -7.11 -6.02
C HIS A 69 32.39 -7.44 -4.51
N SER A 70 31.20 -7.52 -3.93
CA SER A 70 31.01 -8.17 -2.63
C SER A 70 31.40 -9.65 -2.72
N SER A 71 31.97 -10.19 -1.64
CA SER A 71 32.29 -11.63 -1.53
C SER A 71 31.08 -12.53 -1.77
N LYS A 72 29.86 -12.06 -1.42
CA LYS A 72 28.61 -12.77 -1.67
C LYS A 72 28.30 -12.88 -3.17
N THR A 73 28.57 -11.82 -3.93
CA THR A 73 28.29 -11.73 -5.39
C THR A 73 29.43 -12.23 -6.29
N HIS A 74 30.59 -12.53 -5.72
CA HIS A 74 31.71 -13.05 -6.49
C HIS A 74 31.37 -14.42 -7.09
N GLY A 75 31.62 -14.59 -8.39
CA GLY A 75 31.34 -15.83 -9.13
C GLY A 75 29.87 -16.03 -9.50
N VAL A 76 28.98 -15.07 -9.22
CA VAL A 76 27.57 -15.16 -9.62
C VAL A 76 27.44 -15.02 -11.13
N GLN A 77 26.69 -15.94 -11.73
CA GLN A 77 26.32 -15.93 -13.14
C GLN A 77 24.80 -15.82 -13.27
N TRP A 78 24.32 -15.26 -14.37
CA TRP A 78 22.89 -15.20 -14.68
C TRP A 78 22.59 -16.26 -15.73
N ILE A 79 21.85 -17.29 -15.35
CA ILE A 79 21.63 -18.50 -16.15
C ILE A 79 20.13 -18.75 -16.27
N ARG A 80 19.67 -19.17 -17.45
CA ARG A 80 18.25 -19.52 -17.67
C ARG A 80 17.95 -20.94 -17.16
N PRO A 81 16.73 -21.25 -16.72
CA PRO A 81 16.30 -22.60 -16.36
C PRO A 81 16.62 -23.66 -17.43
N THR A 82 16.48 -23.31 -18.72
CA THR A 82 16.82 -24.17 -19.87
C THR A 82 18.30 -24.56 -19.96
N GLU A 83 19.18 -23.85 -19.25
CA GLU A 83 20.62 -24.15 -19.17
C GLU A 83 20.99 -24.88 -17.86
N LEU A 84 20.11 -24.86 -16.85
CA LEU A 84 20.33 -25.48 -15.54
C LEU A 84 19.72 -26.88 -15.43
N SER A 85 18.56 -27.08 -16.06
CA SER A 85 17.80 -28.33 -16.01
C SER A 85 17.48 -28.83 -17.42
N ASN A 86 17.43 -30.15 -17.59
CA ASN A 86 17.08 -30.78 -18.87
C ASN A 86 15.59 -30.70 -19.21
N ASN A 87 14.72 -30.53 -18.20
CA ASN A 87 13.28 -30.40 -18.36
C ASN A 87 12.75 -29.34 -17.38
N PRO A 88 13.04 -28.05 -17.63
CA PRO A 88 12.53 -26.99 -16.78
C PRO A 88 11.02 -26.89 -16.95
N GLU A 89 10.32 -26.81 -15.84
CA GLU A 89 8.87 -26.66 -15.76
C GLU A 89 8.56 -25.36 -15.01
N PHE A 90 7.47 -24.71 -15.42
CA PHE A 90 7.04 -23.50 -14.72
C PHE A 90 6.45 -23.90 -13.36
N ILE A 91 5.46 -24.81 -13.38
CA ILE A 91 4.80 -25.39 -12.21
C ILE A 91 4.68 -26.91 -12.43
N VAL A 92 5.01 -27.73 -11.42
CA VAL A 92 4.96 -29.20 -11.46
C VAL A 92 3.94 -29.71 -10.45
N GLY A 93 2.88 -30.38 -10.91
CA GLY A 93 1.90 -31.00 -9.99
C GLY A 93 1.04 -30.02 -9.19
N GLY A 94 1.08 -28.73 -9.55
CA GLY A 94 0.42 -27.64 -8.84
C GLY A 94 1.45 -26.84 -8.02
N ALA A 95 1.22 -25.54 -7.87
CA ALA A 95 2.13 -24.68 -7.13
C ALA A 95 1.84 -24.81 -5.63
N THR A 96 2.78 -25.40 -4.90
CA THR A 96 2.61 -25.74 -3.50
C THR A 96 3.64 -25.03 -2.62
N ARG A 97 3.40 -25.05 -1.32
CA ARG A 97 4.31 -24.43 -0.35
C ARG A 97 5.70 -25.07 -0.36
N THR A 98 5.84 -26.34 -0.72
CA THR A 98 7.14 -27.04 -0.78
C THR A 98 8.05 -26.54 -1.90
N ASP A 99 7.52 -25.78 -2.85
CA ASP A 99 8.25 -25.15 -3.95
C ASP A 99 9.03 -23.90 -3.49
N ILE A 100 8.92 -23.57 -2.20
CA ILE A 100 9.49 -22.39 -1.56
C ILE A 100 10.51 -22.81 -0.51
N CYS A 101 11.79 -22.76 -0.90
CA CYS A 101 12.94 -22.91 -0.03
C CYS A 101 13.83 -21.67 -0.11
N GLN A 102 14.10 -21.04 1.04
CA GLN A 102 14.91 -19.81 1.11
C GLN A 102 16.36 -20.05 0.71
N GLY A 103 16.87 -19.17 -0.16
CA GLY A 103 18.29 -19.09 -0.51
C GLY A 103 19.09 -18.15 0.40
N ALA A 104 20.10 -17.50 -0.14
CA ALA A 104 21.07 -16.69 0.62
C ALA A 104 20.62 -15.25 0.93
N LEU A 105 19.34 -14.92 0.76
CA LEU A 105 18.76 -13.60 0.99
C LEU A 105 17.88 -13.60 2.24
N GLY A 106 17.95 -12.53 3.04
CA GLY A 106 17.15 -12.37 4.26
C GLY A 106 15.73 -11.85 3.98
N ASP A 107 15.01 -12.51 3.09
CA ASP A 107 13.64 -12.17 2.66
C ASP A 107 12.62 -13.25 3.02
N CYS A 108 12.87 -13.98 4.11
CA CYS A 108 11.97 -14.97 4.70
C CYS A 108 10.50 -14.50 4.82
N TRP A 109 10.29 -13.21 5.08
CA TRP A 109 8.97 -12.57 5.13
C TRP A 109 8.20 -12.68 3.82
N LEU A 110 8.89 -12.56 2.67
CA LEU A 110 8.30 -12.70 1.35
C LEU A 110 7.99 -14.17 1.07
N LEU A 111 8.92 -15.07 1.39
CA LEU A 111 8.74 -16.50 1.15
C LEU A 111 7.64 -17.11 2.02
N ALA A 112 7.52 -16.70 3.28
CA ALA A 112 6.38 -17.05 4.13
C ALA A 112 5.06 -16.54 3.53
N ALA A 113 5.07 -15.35 2.91
CA ALA A 113 3.91 -14.83 2.21
C ALA A 113 3.54 -15.65 0.97
N ILE A 114 4.53 -16.05 0.15
CA ILE A 114 4.33 -16.90 -1.03
C ILE A 114 3.82 -18.27 -0.60
N ALA A 115 4.40 -18.88 0.44
CA ALA A 115 3.97 -20.17 0.95
C ALA A 115 2.52 -20.16 1.50
N SER A 116 2.06 -19.04 2.08
CA SER A 116 0.65 -18.91 2.44
C SER A 116 -0.24 -18.70 1.22
N LEU A 117 0.26 -18.01 0.18
CA LEU A 117 -0.48 -17.78 -1.07
C LEU A 117 -0.85 -19.10 -1.78
N THR A 118 0.03 -20.11 -1.73
CA THR A 118 -0.23 -21.43 -2.33
C THR A 118 -1.36 -22.21 -1.63
N LEU A 119 -1.86 -21.75 -0.48
CA LEU A 119 -3.03 -22.35 0.16
C LEU A 119 -4.36 -21.89 -0.48
N ASN A 120 -4.30 -20.92 -1.39
CA ASN A 120 -5.45 -20.37 -2.07
C ASN A 120 -5.17 -20.19 -3.57
N ASP A 121 -5.49 -21.23 -4.35
CA ASP A 121 -5.27 -21.29 -5.80
C ASP A 121 -5.83 -20.06 -6.54
N ARG A 122 -6.98 -19.53 -6.11
CA ARG A 122 -7.59 -18.36 -6.74
C ARG A 122 -6.74 -17.10 -6.57
N LEU A 123 -6.16 -16.90 -5.39
CA LEU A 123 -5.26 -15.78 -5.14
C LEU A 123 -3.92 -15.98 -5.83
N LEU A 124 -3.42 -17.22 -5.80
CA LEU A 124 -2.19 -17.57 -6.49
C LEU A 124 -2.28 -17.24 -7.98
N HIS A 125 -3.36 -17.61 -8.66
CA HIS A 125 -3.52 -17.35 -10.10
C HIS A 125 -3.70 -15.88 -10.46
N ARG A 126 -4.03 -15.02 -9.49
CA ARG A 126 -3.99 -13.57 -9.69
C ARG A 126 -2.58 -13.04 -9.72
N VAL A 127 -1.70 -13.58 -8.88
CA VAL A 127 -0.28 -13.18 -8.80
C VAL A 127 0.56 -13.86 -9.88
N VAL A 128 0.26 -15.12 -10.17
CA VAL A 128 0.94 -16.01 -11.12
C VAL A 128 -0.04 -16.39 -12.24
N PRO A 129 -0.15 -15.57 -13.30
CA PRO A 129 -1.07 -15.83 -14.41
C PRO A 129 -0.85 -17.18 -15.09
N HIS A 130 -1.93 -17.79 -15.56
CA HIS A 130 -1.91 -19.03 -16.33
C HIS A 130 -1.28 -18.85 -17.72
N GLY A 131 -0.94 -19.96 -18.38
CA GLY A 131 -0.46 -19.96 -19.77
C GLY A 131 1.03 -19.70 -19.94
N GLN A 132 1.79 -19.67 -18.83
CA GLN A 132 3.24 -19.55 -18.82
C GLN A 132 3.89 -20.93 -18.85
N SER A 133 4.87 -21.14 -19.72
CA SER A 133 5.54 -22.44 -19.91
C SER A 133 6.96 -22.27 -20.46
N PHE A 134 7.82 -23.26 -20.22
CA PHE A 134 9.13 -23.39 -20.86
C PHE A 134 9.10 -24.19 -22.17
N THR A 135 7.97 -24.81 -22.51
CA THR A 135 7.83 -25.65 -23.71
C THR A 135 7.00 -24.96 -24.79
N ASP A 136 5.80 -24.50 -24.45
CA ASP A 136 4.86 -23.92 -25.39
C ASP A 136 5.11 -22.41 -25.59
N GLU A 137 5.37 -22.01 -26.83
CA GLU A 137 5.63 -20.60 -27.21
C GLU A 137 6.69 -19.90 -26.33
N TYR A 138 7.70 -20.66 -25.89
CA TYR A 138 8.74 -20.16 -25.01
C TYR A 138 9.61 -19.10 -25.71
N ALA A 139 9.73 -17.94 -25.07
CA ALA A 139 10.55 -16.83 -25.51
C ALA A 139 11.44 -16.25 -24.38
N GLY A 140 11.64 -17.00 -23.29
CA GLY A 140 12.47 -16.55 -22.15
C GLY A 140 11.88 -15.36 -21.39
N ILE A 141 10.56 -15.21 -21.40
CA ILE A 141 9.78 -14.09 -20.83
C ILE A 141 8.63 -14.62 -19.99
N PHE A 142 8.40 -14.01 -18.84
CA PHE A 142 7.35 -14.34 -17.87
C PHE A 142 6.76 -13.05 -17.28
N HIS A 143 5.60 -13.14 -16.65
CA HIS A 143 4.99 -12.01 -15.96
C HIS A 143 4.21 -12.41 -14.71
N PHE A 144 4.11 -11.45 -13.79
CA PHE A 144 3.46 -11.60 -12.49
C PHE A 144 2.72 -10.33 -12.14
N GLN A 145 1.64 -10.44 -11.37
CA GLN A 145 0.88 -9.27 -10.92
C GLN A 145 1.02 -9.07 -9.42
N PHE A 146 1.30 -7.83 -9.04
CA PHE A 146 1.38 -7.43 -7.64
C PHE A 146 0.46 -6.26 -7.38
N TRP A 147 -0.24 -6.31 -6.27
CA TRP A 147 -0.94 -5.17 -5.74
C TRP A 147 0.09 -4.17 -5.19
N GLN A 148 -0.03 -2.91 -5.58
CA GLN A 148 0.84 -1.82 -5.15
C GLN A 148 -0.02 -0.60 -4.78
N PHE A 149 -0.14 -0.34 -3.49
CA PHE A 149 -0.77 0.87 -2.96
C PHE A 149 -2.19 1.12 -3.52
N GLY A 150 -2.94 0.04 -3.73
CA GLY A 150 -4.31 0.02 -4.20
C GLY A 150 -4.49 0.04 -5.71
N GLU A 151 -3.51 -0.45 -6.46
CA GLU A 151 -3.59 -0.75 -7.89
C GLU A 151 -2.86 -2.07 -8.16
N TRP A 152 -3.38 -2.92 -9.04
CA TRP A 152 -2.64 -4.07 -9.55
C TRP A 152 -1.64 -3.62 -10.62
N VAL A 153 -0.44 -4.18 -10.57
CA VAL A 153 0.69 -3.86 -11.44
C VAL A 153 1.24 -5.14 -12.04
N ASP A 154 1.28 -5.21 -13.38
CA ASP A 154 1.83 -6.31 -14.14
C ASP A 154 3.34 -6.10 -14.36
N VAL A 155 4.15 -7.06 -13.94
CA VAL A 155 5.62 -7.01 -13.97
C VAL A 155 6.15 -8.11 -14.86
N VAL A 156 6.64 -7.71 -16.03
CA VAL A 156 7.33 -8.58 -16.98
C VAL A 156 8.78 -8.80 -16.56
N ILE A 157 9.31 -10.00 -16.71
CA ILE A 157 10.73 -10.32 -16.51
C ILE A 157 11.22 -11.29 -17.59
N ASP A 158 12.53 -11.32 -17.82
CA ASP A 158 13.16 -12.50 -18.43
C ASP A 158 13.41 -13.59 -17.37
N ASP A 159 13.79 -14.79 -17.80
CA ASP A 159 14.02 -15.94 -16.90
C ASP A 159 15.48 -16.16 -16.49
N ARG A 160 16.39 -15.21 -16.72
CA ARG A 160 17.78 -15.34 -16.25
C ARG A 160 17.82 -15.24 -14.72
N LEU A 161 18.27 -16.28 -14.03
CA LEU A 161 18.32 -16.33 -12.56
C LEU A 161 19.76 -16.26 -12.04
N PRO A 162 20.01 -15.60 -10.88
CA PRO A 162 21.32 -15.60 -10.25
C PRO A 162 21.70 -16.99 -9.73
N VAL A 163 22.82 -17.51 -10.23
CA VAL A 163 23.36 -18.83 -9.91
C VAL A 163 24.78 -18.69 -9.41
N LYS A 164 25.11 -19.43 -8.35
CA LYS A 164 26.46 -19.53 -7.81
C LYS A 164 26.77 -20.99 -7.56
N ASP A 165 27.95 -21.44 -7.99
CA ASP A 165 28.39 -22.83 -7.82
C ASP A 165 27.38 -23.87 -8.41
N LYS A 166 26.68 -23.48 -9.49
CA LYS A 166 25.62 -24.22 -10.20
C LYS A 166 24.29 -24.37 -9.43
N GLU A 167 24.13 -23.71 -8.31
CA GLU A 167 22.88 -23.67 -7.55
C GLU A 167 22.25 -22.27 -7.60
N LEU A 168 20.91 -22.22 -7.57
CA LEU A 168 20.18 -20.97 -7.47
C LEU A 168 20.57 -20.26 -6.18
N MET A 169 20.88 -18.96 -6.29
CA MET A 169 21.35 -18.19 -5.13
C MET A 169 20.21 -17.82 -4.16
N PHE A 170 18.99 -17.73 -4.66
CA PHE A 170 17.81 -17.25 -3.93
C PHE A 170 16.72 -18.33 -3.86
N VAL A 171 15.44 -17.98 -3.84
CA VAL A 171 14.37 -18.98 -3.69
C VAL A 171 14.42 -20.04 -4.81
N HIS A 172 14.14 -21.29 -4.43
CA HIS A 172 14.08 -22.42 -5.33
C HIS A 172 13.10 -23.48 -4.81
N SER A 173 12.64 -24.37 -5.71
CA SER A 173 11.81 -25.53 -5.38
C SER A 173 12.66 -26.73 -4.96
N ALA A 174 12.12 -27.58 -4.08
CA ALA A 174 12.75 -28.83 -3.67
C ALA A 174 12.83 -29.86 -4.82
N GLU A 175 11.92 -29.80 -5.81
CA GLU A 175 11.88 -30.71 -6.97
C GLU A 175 13.01 -30.43 -7.98
N GLY A 176 13.67 -29.25 -7.89
CA GLY A 176 14.86 -28.90 -8.66
C GLY A 176 14.65 -28.57 -10.14
N ASN A 177 13.50 -28.93 -10.74
CA ASN A 177 13.14 -28.59 -12.12
C ASN A 177 11.97 -27.62 -12.24
N GLU A 178 11.48 -27.07 -11.13
CA GLU A 178 10.37 -26.12 -11.07
C GLU A 178 10.85 -24.71 -10.71
N PHE A 179 10.36 -23.68 -11.42
CA PHE A 179 10.96 -22.33 -11.38
C PHE A 179 10.00 -21.15 -11.15
N TRP A 180 8.69 -21.36 -11.03
CA TRP A 180 7.74 -20.24 -10.84
C TRP A 180 8.08 -19.38 -9.62
N SER A 181 8.50 -19.98 -8.50
CA SER A 181 8.80 -19.29 -7.26
C SER A 181 10.05 -18.39 -7.39
N ALA A 182 11.10 -18.91 -8.04
CA ALA A 182 12.31 -18.16 -8.35
C ALA A 182 12.04 -16.96 -9.27
N LEU A 183 11.17 -17.14 -10.26
CA LEU A 183 10.76 -16.09 -11.18
C LEU A 183 9.85 -15.05 -10.50
N LEU A 184 8.95 -15.49 -9.62
CA LEU A 184 8.10 -14.60 -8.83
C LEU A 184 8.94 -13.68 -7.92
N GLU A 185 9.91 -14.23 -7.20
CA GLU A 185 10.85 -13.47 -6.38
C GLU A 185 11.65 -12.47 -7.23
N LYS A 186 12.12 -12.87 -8.42
CA LYS A 186 12.78 -11.98 -9.37
C LYS A 186 11.90 -10.81 -9.79
N ALA A 187 10.63 -11.06 -10.13
CA ALA A 187 9.70 -10.01 -10.51
C ALA A 187 9.45 -9.04 -9.35
N TYR A 188 9.35 -9.56 -8.13
CA TYR A 188 9.21 -8.74 -6.93
C TYR A 188 10.48 -7.94 -6.60
N ALA A 189 11.68 -8.52 -6.83
CA ALA A 189 12.97 -7.84 -6.74
C ALA A 189 13.06 -6.69 -7.76
N LYS A 190 12.61 -6.90 -9.00
CA LYS A 190 12.52 -5.87 -10.04
C LYS A 190 11.60 -4.74 -9.62
N LEU A 191 10.41 -5.05 -9.11
CA LEU A 191 9.44 -4.05 -8.63
C LEU A 191 10.02 -3.15 -7.54
N ASN A 192 10.86 -3.72 -6.67
CA ASN A 192 11.55 -3.03 -5.57
C ASN A 192 12.93 -2.45 -5.96
N GLY A 193 13.44 -2.77 -7.15
CA GLY A 193 14.64 -2.22 -7.78
C GLY A 193 15.94 -3.01 -7.62
N SER A 194 15.98 -4.07 -6.81
CA SER A 194 17.08 -5.06 -6.70
C SER A 194 16.71 -6.16 -5.70
N TYR A 195 17.34 -7.33 -5.78
CA TYR A 195 17.18 -8.41 -4.79
C TYR A 195 17.48 -7.94 -3.36
N GLU A 196 18.56 -7.19 -3.14
CA GLU A 196 18.92 -6.69 -1.81
C GLU A 196 17.87 -5.74 -1.20
N ALA A 197 17.00 -5.13 -2.02
CA ALA A 197 15.92 -4.29 -1.52
C ALA A 197 14.83 -5.11 -0.79
N LEU A 198 14.79 -6.43 -1.01
CA LEU A 198 13.88 -7.37 -0.35
C LEU A 198 14.37 -7.78 1.04
N SER A 199 15.66 -7.62 1.37
CA SER A 199 16.21 -8.03 2.65
C SER A 199 15.56 -7.27 3.82
N GLY A 200 14.94 -7.99 4.76
CA GLY A 200 14.24 -7.42 5.91
C GLY A 200 12.90 -6.78 5.55
N GLY A 201 11.83 -7.34 6.11
CA GLY A 201 10.45 -6.94 5.91
C GLY A 201 9.48 -7.65 6.84
N SER A 202 8.22 -7.29 6.74
CA SER A 202 7.10 -7.93 7.44
C SER A 202 6.32 -8.82 6.49
N THR A 203 5.85 -9.98 6.95
CA THR A 203 5.07 -10.92 6.10
C THR A 203 3.79 -10.26 5.60
N THR A 204 3.20 -9.36 6.40
CA THR A 204 2.09 -8.49 5.98
C THR A 204 2.33 -7.72 4.69
N GLU A 205 3.57 -7.29 4.41
CA GLU A 205 3.89 -6.58 3.17
C GLU A 205 3.67 -7.48 1.95
N GLY A 206 4.09 -8.75 2.04
CA GLY A 206 3.89 -9.74 1.00
C GLY A 206 2.42 -10.09 0.85
N PHE A 207 1.72 -10.30 1.97
CA PHE A 207 0.29 -10.60 1.92
C PHE A 207 -0.52 -9.50 1.24
N GLU A 208 -0.28 -8.24 1.59
CA GLU A 208 -0.93 -7.09 0.96
C GLU A 208 -0.63 -7.01 -0.53
N ASP A 209 0.63 -7.24 -0.93
CA ASP A 209 1.05 -7.16 -2.34
C ASP A 209 0.55 -8.35 -3.17
N PHE A 210 0.21 -9.48 -2.55
CA PHE A 210 -0.37 -10.64 -3.22
C PHE A 210 -1.89 -10.66 -3.25
N THR A 211 -2.56 -9.85 -2.42
CA THR A 211 -4.01 -9.94 -2.25
C THR A 211 -4.76 -8.63 -2.44
N GLY A 212 -4.09 -7.49 -2.25
CA GLY A 212 -4.76 -6.20 -2.03
C GLY A 212 -5.56 -6.11 -0.74
N GLY A 213 -5.41 -7.12 0.13
CA GLY A 213 -6.08 -7.26 1.41
C GLY A 213 -5.60 -6.24 2.45
N VAL A 214 -6.12 -6.42 3.66
CA VAL A 214 -5.72 -5.62 4.82
C VAL A 214 -5.20 -6.52 5.92
N ALA A 215 -4.04 -6.17 6.45
CA ALA A 215 -3.40 -6.93 7.50
C ALA A 215 -3.84 -6.46 8.89
N GLU A 216 -4.06 -7.41 9.79
CA GLU A 216 -4.22 -7.21 11.23
C GLU A 216 -3.10 -7.96 11.96
N MET A 217 -2.61 -7.37 13.05
CA MET A 217 -1.53 -7.93 13.86
C MET A 217 -2.03 -8.17 15.28
N TYR A 218 -1.78 -9.36 15.82
CA TYR A 218 -2.09 -9.74 17.19
C TYR A 218 -0.80 -10.05 17.94
N GLU A 219 -0.60 -9.37 19.08
CA GLU A 219 0.44 -9.75 20.03
C GLU A 219 -0.04 -10.99 20.83
N LEU A 220 0.65 -12.12 20.69
CA LEU A 220 0.19 -13.41 21.20
C LEU A 220 0.14 -13.49 22.73
N ARG A 221 0.95 -12.68 23.42
CA ARG A 221 0.99 -12.62 24.89
C ARG A 221 -0.27 -11.99 25.48
N THR A 222 -0.80 -10.98 24.81
CA THR A 222 -1.98 -10.21 25.20
C THR A 222 -3.22 -10.57 24.37
N ALA A 223 -3.07 -11.53 23.45
CA ALA A 223 -4.11 -11.94 22.53
C ALA A 223 -5.43 -12.36 23.20
N PRO A 224 -6.56 -12.03 22.57
CA PRO A 224 -7.89 -12.33 23.10
C PRO A 224 -8.13 -13.84 23.23
N LYS A 225 -9.05 -14.21 24.12
CA LYS A 225 -9.34 -15.62 24.42
C LYS A 225 -9.93 -16.37 23.22
N ASP A 226 -10.64 -15.66 22.34
CA ASP A 226 -11.28 -16.21 21.16
C ASP A 226 -10.39 -16.22 19.91
N LEU A 227 -9.09 -15.87 20.04
CA LEU A 227 -8.12 -15.92 18.94
C LEU A 227 -8.14 -17.23 18.12
N PRO A 228 -8.27 -18.44 18.70
CA PRO A 228 -8.40 -19.67 17.90
C PRO A 228 -9.58 -19.64 16.93
N ARG A 229 -10.71 -19.05 17.34
CA ARG A 229 -11.91 -18.92 16.51
C ARG A 229 -11.66 -17.92 15.38
N VAL A 230 -10.94 -16.83 15.65
CA VAL A 230 -10.52 -15.86 14.64
C VAL A 230 -9.62 -16.52 13.60
N ILE A 231 -8.62 -17.30 14.02
CA ILE A 231 -7.72 -18.04 13.12
C ILE A 231 -8.48 -19.05 12.27
N ALA A 232 -9.37 -19.85 12.87
CA ALA A 232 -10.18 -20.83 12.15
C ALA A 232 -10.99 -20.17 11.03
N LYS A 233 -11.73 -19.09 11.38
CA LYS A 233 -12.52 -18.33 10.41
C LYS A 233 -11.66 -17.70 9.33
N ALA A 234 -10.48 -17.19 9.67
CA ALA A 234 -9.56 -16.59 8.72
C ALA A 234 -9.06 -17.63 7.70
N LEU A 235 -8.64 -18.81 8.16
CA LEU A 235 -8.22 -19.92 7.30
C LEU A 235 -9.36 -20.43 6.41
N GLU A 236 -10.57 -20.60 6.96
CA GLU A 236 -11.77 -21.00 6.20
C GLU A 236 -12.14 -20.00 5.10
N ARG A 237 -11.88 -18.71 5.33
CA ARG A 237 -12.12 -17.62 4.37
C ARG A 237 -10.96 -17.41 3.40
N GLY A 238 -9.93 -18.26 3.44
CA GLY A 238 -8.76 -18.16 2.58
C GLY A 238 -7.86 -16.95 2.87
N SER A 239 -7.97 -16.36 4.07
CA SER A 239 -7.06 -15.30 4.53
C SER A 239 -5.65 -15.84 4.64
N LEU A 240 -4.65 -14.98 4.44
CA LEU A 240 -3.25 -15.38 4.55
C LEU A 240 -2.77 -15.11 5.98
N LEU A 241 -2.19 -16.12 6.63
CA LEU A 241 -1.72 -16.02 8.01
C LEU A 241 -0.22 -16.25 8.10
N GLY A 242 0.42 -15.41 8.91
CA GLY A 242 1.84 -15.49 9.23
C GLY A 242 2.07 -15.33 10.72
N CYS A 243 3.20 -15.79 11.22
CA CYS A 243 3.60 -15.59 12.61
C CYS A 243 5.12 -15.43 12.72
N SER A 244 5.56 -14.84 13.82
CA SER A 244 6.98 -14.57 14.05
C SER A 244 7.34 -14.56 15.53
N ILE A 245 8.63 -14.72 15.79
CA ILE A 245 9.22 -14.66 17.12
C ILE A 245 10.08 -13.40 17.20
N ASP A 246 9.77 -12.50 18.13
CA ASP A 246 10.51 -11.26 18.31
C ASP A 246 11.95 -11.54 18.77
N ILE A 247 12.88 -10.74 18.26
CA ILE A 247 14.28 -10.74 18.70
C ILE A 247 14.50 -9.77 19.85
N THR A 248 15.32 -10.17 20.81
CA THR A 248 15.74 -9.30 21.93
C THR A 248 16.95 -8.44 21.58
N SER A 249 17.73 -8.85 20.58
CA SER A 249 18.89 -8.13 20.08
C SER A 249 19.12 -8.44 18.60
N ALA A 250 19.88 -7.60 17.89
CA ALA A 250 20.23 -7.87 16.49
C ALA A 250 21.05 -9.16 16.31
N PHE A 251 21.73 -9.64 17.36
CA PHE A 251 22.47 -10.92 17.34
C PHE A 251 21.55 -12.14 17.36
N ASP A 252 20.28 -11.97 17.74
CA ASP A 252 19.28 -13.03 17.75
C ASP A 252 18.59 -13.20 16.37
N MET A 253 18.95 -12.40 15.36
CA MET A 253 18.36 -12.51 14.03
C MET A 253 18.71 -13.86 13.39
N GLU A 254 17.68 -14.59 12.98
CA GLU A 254 17.75 -15.97 12.48
C GLU A 254 18.41 -16.96 13.46
N ALA A 255 18.43 -16.64 14.76
CA ALA A 255 18.97 -17.54 15.78
C ALA A 255 18.02 -18.71 16.04
N VAL A 256 18.54 -19.94 15.92
CA VAL A 256 17.81 -21.18 16.17
C VAL A 256 17.76 -21.46 17.68
N THR A 257 16.56 -21.64 18.23
CA THR A 257 16.32 -21.99 19.62
C THR A 257 16.62 -23.47 19.89
N PHE A 258 16.67 -23.86 21.16
CA PHE A 258 16.85 -25.27 21.54
C PHE A 258 15.74 -26.20 21.06
N LYS A 259 14.54 -25.67 20.78
CA LYS A 259 13.41 -26.43 20.18
C LYS A 259 13.34 -26.27 18.65
N LYS A 260 14.44 -25.83 18.03
CA LYS A 260 14.60 -25.60 16.59
C LYS A 260 13.67 -24.55 15.95
N LEU A 261 12.99 -23.71 16.74
CA LEU A 261 12.33 -22.51 16.21
C LEU A 261 13.36 -21.41 15.93
N VAL A 262 13.16 -20.61 14.89
CA VAL A 262 14.06 -19.55 14.44
C VAL A 262 13.50 -18.19 14.87
N LYS A 263 14.33 -17.36 15.51
CA LYS A 263 13.92 -16.00 15.93
C LYS A 263 14.13 -14.97 14.83
N GLY A 264 13.33 -13.90 14.83
CA GLY A 264 13.43 -12.83 13.83
C GLY A 264 13.12 -13.32 12.42
N HIS A 265 12.35 -14.39 12.32
CA HIS A 265 12.04 -15.13 11.11
C HIS A 265 10.53 -15.24 10.93
N ALA A 266 10.08 -15.21 9.69
CA ALA A 266 8.68 -15.33 9.34
C ALA A 266 8.30 -16.79 9.11
N TYR A 267 7.16 -17.19 9.68
CA TYR A 267 6.54 -18.49 9.48
C TYR A 267 5.14 -18.31 8.91
N SER A 268 4.67 -19.29 8.14
CA SER A 268 3.28 -19.34 7.66
C SER A 268 2.43 -20.15 8.65
N VAL A 269 1.20 -19.72 8.92
CA VAL A 269 0.22 -20.56 9.63
C VAL A 269 -0.66 -21.22 8.58
N THR A 270 -0.59 -22.54 8.48
CA THR A 270 -1.18 -23.32 7.38
C THR A 270 -2.35 -24.20 7.81
N GLY A 271 -2.72 -24.20 9.09
CA GLY A 271 -3.82 -25.00 9.58
C GLY A 271 -4.13 -24.80 11.06
N LEU A 272 -5.38 -25.09 11.44
CA LEU A 272 -5.83 -25.19 12.82
C LEU A 272 -6.83 -26.35 12.93
N ARG A 273 -6.61 -27.25 13.88
CA ARG A 273 -7.44 -28.44 14.12
C ARG A 273 -7.65 -28.66 15.62
N GLU A 274 -8.80 -29.21 15.99
CA GLU A 274 -9.07 -29.69 17.34
C GLU A 274 -9.13 -31.22 17.29
N VAL A 275 -8.29 -31.88 18.09
CA VAL A 275 -8.19 -33.35 18.15
C VAL A 275 -8.60 -33.86 19.53
N ASN A 276 -9.09 -35.09 19.60
CA ASN A 276 -9.34 -35.76 20.87
C ASN A 276 -8.09 -36.52 21.33
N PHE A 277 -7.29 -35.89 22.19
CA PHE A 277 -6.12 -36.51 22.79
C PHE A 277 -6.46 -37.10 24.15
N ARG A 278 -6.53 -38.43 24.24
CA ARG A 278 -6.78 -39.18 25.49
C ARG A 278 -8.03 -38.73 26.26
N GLY A 279 -9.10 -38.37 25.55
CA GLY A 279 -10.37 -37.92 26.14
C GLY A 279 -10.45 -36.42 26.42
N SER A 280 -9.38 -35.67 26.12
CA SER A 280 -9.35 -34.20 26.21
C SER A 280 -9.32 -33.59 24.81
N ARG A 281 -10.03 -32.49 24.62
CA ARG A 281 -9.98 -31.72 23.36
C ARG A 281 -8.74 -30.82 23.36
N GLU A 282 -7.86 -31.06 22.41
CA GLU A 282 -6.62 -30.30 22.25
C GLU A 282 -6.61 -29.56 20.92
N LYS A 283 -6.27 -28.27 20.95
CA LYS A 283 -6.16 -27.44 19.75
C LYS A 283 -4.73 -27.44 19.24
N LEU A 284 -4.54 -27.89 18.01
CA LEU A 284 -3.27 -27.91 17.31
C LEU A 284 -3.26 -26.88 16.20
N ILE A 285 -2.13 -26.21 16.03
CA ILE A 285 -1.86 -25.26 14.96
C ILE A 285 -0.71 -25.78 14.11
N ARG A 286 -0.87 -25.69 12.79
CA ARG A 286 0.14 -26.10 11.81
C ARG A 286 0.89 -24.87 11.32
N ILE A 287 2.21 -24.95 11.38
CA ILE A 287 3.12 -23.86 11.07
C ILE A 287 4.13 -24.36 10.06
N ARG A 288 4.50 -23.53 9.09
CA ARG A 288 5.53 -23.84 8.11
C ARG A 288 6.70 -22.85 8.17
N ASN A 289 7.90 -23.41 8.23
CA ASN A 289 9.16 -22.70 8.04
C ASN A 289 9.43 -22.53 6.52
N PRO A 290 9.56 -21.30 5.99
CA PRO A 290 9.87 -21.07 4.57
C PRO A 290 11.27 -21.52 4.15
N TRP A 291 12.12 -21.98 5.08
CA TRP A 291 13.37 -22.67 4.72
C TRP A 291 13.13 -24.05 4.10
N GLY A 292 11.94 -24.62 4.24
CA GLY A 292 11.65 -25.99 3.79
C GLY A 292 12.34 -27.06 4.65
N GLN A 293 12.85 -26.68 5.82
CA GLN A 293 13.59 -27.54 6.76
C GLN A 293 13.64 -26.86 8.14
N VAL A 294 14.23 -27.54 9.13
CA VAL A 294 14.39 -27.08 10.51
C VAL A 294 13.03 -26.91 11.20
N GLU A 295 12.57 -28.02 11.76
CA GLU A 295 11.24 -28.15 12.37
C GLU A 295 11.25 -28.22 13.89
N TRP A 296 10.10 -27.90 14.48
CA TRP A 296 9.81 -28.01 15.91
C TRP A 296 10.11 -29.41 16.46
N THR A 297 10.80 -29.48 17.60
CA THR A 297 11.16 -30.75 18.26
C THR A 297 10.41 -31.01 19.57
N GLY A 298 9.34 -30.26 19.85
CA GLY A 298 8.52 -30.46 21.05
C GLY A 298 7.33 -31.37 20.79
N ALA A 299 6.37 -31.35 21.72
CA ALA A 299 5.12 -32.10 21.57
C ALA A 299 4.42 -31.77 20.25
N TRP A 300 3.92 -32.81 19.57
CA TRP A 300 3.28 -32.79 18.24
C TRP A 300 4.22 -32.53 17.05
N SER A 301 5.54 -32.53 17.24
CA SER A 301 6.49 -32.69 16.12
C SER A 301 6.21 -33.98 15.35
N ASP A 302 6.72 -34.11 14.13
CA ASP A 302 6.51 -35.28 13.27
C ASP A 302 6.83 -36.62 13.95
N ASN A 303 7.89 -36.64 14.76
CA ASN A 303 8.35 -37.82 15.49
C ASN A 303 7.81 -37.94 16.93
N SER A 304 6.82 -37.12 17.30
CA SER A 304 6.29 -37.04 18.67
C SER A 304 5.46 -38.27 19.04
N SER A 305 5.60 -38.74 20.27
CA SER A 305 4.83 -39.88 20.78
C SER A 305 3.34 -39.60 20.99
N GLU A 306 2.98 -38.31 21.05
CA GLU A 306 1.66 -37.74 21.29
C GLU A 306 0.68 -38.14 20.18
N TRP A 307 1.17 -38.30 18.95
CA TRP A 307 0.39 -38.82 17.82
C TRP A 307 -0.20 -40.21 18.07
N ASN A 308 0.39 -41.02 18.94
CA ASN A 308 -0.16 -42.33 19.31
C ASN A 308 -1.40 -42.23 20.23
N GLY A 309 -1.75 -41.03 20.71
CA GLY A 309 -2.87 -40.79 21.61
C GLY A 309 -4.13 -40.20 20.97
N ILE A 310 -4.14 -40.07 19.63
CA ILE A 310 -5.30 -39.63 18.84
C ILE A 310 -5.80 -40.77 17.95
N ASP A 311 -6.91 -40.54 17.24
CA ASP A 311 -7.44 -41.51 16.28
C ASP A 311 -6.42 -41.80 15.15
N PRO A 312 -6.20 -43.07 14.76
CA PRO A 312 -5.25 -43.41 13.71
C PRO A 312 -5.56 -42.77 12.35
N ALA A 313 -6.82 -42.55 12.00
CA ALA A 313 -7.18 -41.90 10.74
C ALA A 313 -6.86 -40.39 10.78
N GLU A 314 -7.17 -39.71 11.89
CA GLU A 314 -6.76 -38.31 12.09
C GLU A 314 -5.24 -38.16 12.06
N ARG A 315 -4.50 -39.11 12.67
CA ARG A 315 -3.04 -39.13 12.63
C ARG A 315 -2.51 -39.23 11.21
N GLU A 316 -3.00 -40.16 10.41
CA GLU A 316 -2.52 -40.37 9.03
C GLU A 316 -2.80 -39.14 8.16
N GLU A 317 -3.91 -38.44 8.38
CA GLU A 317 -4.24 -37.20 7.67
C GLU A 317 -3.35 -36.03 8.10
N MET A 318 -3.08 -35.90 9.40
CA MET A 318 -2.42 -34.71 9.95
C MET A 318 -0.90 -34.81 10.02
N ASN A 319 -0.35 -35.98 10.31
CA ASN A 319 1.08 -36.16 10.60
C ASN A 319 1.83 -36.63 9.36
N ASN A 320 2.39 -35.68 8.62
CA ASN A 320 3.37 -36.00 7.59
C ASN A 320 4.73 -36.26 8.28
N HIS A 321 5.47 -37.30 7.87
CA HIS A 321 6.78 -37.61 8.42
C HIS A 321 7.88 -37.17 7.43
N MET A 322 7.93 -35.87 7.14
CA MET A 322 8.82 -35.31 6.11
C MET A 322 9.49 -34.04 6.63
N GLU A 323 10.80 -33.91 6.43
CA GLU A 323 11.50 -32.66 6.73
C GLU A 323 11.23 -31.66 5.59
N ASP A 324 10.06 -31.02 5.63
CA ASP A 324 9.55 -30.05 4.65
C ASP A 324 9.33 -28.63 5.24
N GLY A 325 9.71 -28.47 6.52
CA GLY A 325 9.57 -27.27 7.31
C GLY A 325 8.20 -27.10 7.97
N GLU A 326 7.22 -27.97 7.68
CA GLU A 326 5.88 -27.93 8.25
C GLU A 326 5.79 -28.81 9.51
N PHE A 327 5.16 -28.30 10.55
CA PHE A 327 4.98 -29.05 11.80
C PHE A 327 3.71 -28.62 12.53
N TRP A 328 3.20 -29.53 13.37
CA TRP A 328 2.14 -29.22 14.32
C TRP A 328 2.71 -28.88 15.70
N MET A 329 2.00 -28.01 16.41
CA MET A 329 2.22 -27.79 17.84
C MET A 329 0.91 -27.46 18.55
N SER A 330 0.88 -27.60 19.88
CA SER A 330 -0.29 -27.19 20.64
C SER A 330 -0.45 -25.67 20.59
N PHE A 331 -1.69 -25.19 20.53
CA PHE A 331 -1.98 -23.76 20.50
C PHE A 331 -1.46 -23.02 21.75
N GLN A 332 -1.37 -23.72 22.88
CA GLN A 332 -0.78 -23.19 24.10
C GLN A 332 0.72 -22.95 23.97
N GLU A 333 1.46 -23.90 23.37
CA GLU A 333 2.88 -23.68 23.08
C GLU A 333 3.05 -22.60 22.02
N PHE A 334 2.20 -22.53 20.99
CA PHE A 334 2.23 -21.45 20.01
C PHE A 334 2.19 -20.06 20.67
N LYS A 335 1.23 -19.81 21.58
CA LYS A 335 1.15 -18.54 22.32
C LYS A 335 2.37 -18.25 23.21
N ARG A 336 3.10 -19.29 23.63
CA ARG A 336 4.29 -19.16 24.50
C ARG A 336 5.56 -18.92 23.71
N GLN A 337 5.72 -19.59 22.57
CA GLN A 337 6.93 -19.56 21.75
C GLN A 337 6.92 -18.39 20.76
N PHE A 338 5.76 -18.10 20.16
CA PHE A 338 5.60 -17.02 19.18
C PHE A 338 5.19 -15.71 19.84
N SER A 339 5.58 -14.61 19.19
CA SER A 339 5.33 -13.25 19.69
C SER A 339 4.16 -12.58 18.97
N ARG A 340 4.08 -12.76 17.65
CA ARG A 340 3.09 -12.08 16.80
C ARG A 340 2.41 -13.05 15.86
N LEU A 341 1.14 -12.78 15.61
CA LEU A 341 0.34 -13.37 14.53
C LEU A 341 -0.13 -12.24 13.62
N GLU A 342 -0.01 -12.46 12.32
CA GLU A 342 -0.38 -11.54 11.26
C GLU A 342 -1.47 -12.23 10.41
N ILE A 343 -2.59 -11.57 10.21
CA ILE A 343 -3.71 -12.07 9.40
C ILE A 343 -4.01 -11.04 8.32
N CYS A 344 -3.89 -11.42 7.05
CA CYS A 344 -4.31 -10.60 5.93
C CYS A 344 -5.70 -11.04 5.46
N ASN A 345 -6.69 -10.21 5.80
CA ASN A 345 -8.07 -10.41 5.39
C ASN A 345 -8.26 -9.92 3.96
N LEU A 346 -9.00 -10.72 3.20
CA LEU A 346 -9.29 -10.46 1.80
C LEU A 346 -10.38 -9.38 1.68
N THR A 347 -10.19 -8.44 0.76
CA THR A 347 -11.21 -7.45 0.38
C THR A 347 -12.21 -8.06 -0.61
N PRO A 348 -13.36 -7.42 -0.87
CA PRO A 348 -14.30 -7.89 -1.89
C PRO A 348 -13.65 -8.10 -3.26
N ASP A 349 -12.67 -7.26 -3.61
CA ASP A 349 -11.90 -7.39 -4.85
C ASP A 349 -11.14 -8.73 -4.92
N ALA A 350 -10.73 -9.29 -3.77
CA ALA A 350 -9.96 -10.53 -3.65
C ALA A 350 -10.80 -11.82 -3.76
N LEU A 351 -12.13 -11.74 -3.59
CA LEU A 351 -13.03 -12.90 -3.59
C LEU A 351 -14.17 -12.71 -4.61
N SER A 352 -14.12 -13.45 -5.73
CA SER A 352 -15.25 -13.55 -6.66
C SER A 352 -16.32 -14.49 -6.06
N GLU A 353 -17.41 -13.88 -5.60
CA GLU A 353 -18.70 -14.48 -5.18
C GLU A 353 -18.74 -15.35 -3.90
N ASP A 354 -19.87 -15.19 -3.18
CA ASP A 354 -20.42 -16.06 -2.10
C ASP A 354 -19.78 -16.09 -0.70
N SER A 355 -19.43 -14.94 -0.11
CA SER A 355 -19.36 -14.87 1.36
C SER A 355 -20.05 -13.64 1.95
N LEU A 356 -21.00 -13.91 2.86
CA LEU A 356 -21.75 -12.96 3.65
C LEU A 356 -20.81 -12.29 4.67
N ASN A 357 -20.30 -11.10 4.32
CA ASN A 357 -19.85 -9.99 5.19
C ASN A 357 -18.71 -9.23 4.48
N PHE A 358 -19.09 -8.39 3.50
CA PHE A 358 -18.13 -7.58 2.77
C PHE A 358 -17.74 -6.34 3.59
N TRP A 359 -16.44 -6.12 3.76
CA TRP A 359 -15.91 -4.86 4.25
C TRP A 359 -16.12 -3.77 3.19
N ASN A 360 -16.85 -2.71 3.52
CA ASN A 360 -16.88 -1.51 2.69
C ASN A 360 -15.52 -0.82 2.80
N THR A 361 -14.87 -0.58 1.67
CA THR A 361 -13.51 -0.03 1.65
C THR A 361 -13.50 1.41 1.12
N ILE A 362 -12.84 2.29 1.85
CA ILE A 362 -12.67 3.70 1.47
C ILE A 362 -11.18 4.01 1.43
N LYS A 363 -10.72 4.54 0.29
CA LYS A 363 -9.30 4.79 0.02
C LYS A 363 -9.03 6.29 -0.16
N PHE A 364 -8.04 6.79 0.57
CA PHE A 364 -7.52 8.15 0.40
C PHE A 364 -6.04 8.12 0.05
N ASN A 365 -5.66 8.86 -0.99
CA ASN A 365 -4.25 9.10 -1.30
C ASN A 365 -3.80 10.41 -0.64
N GLY A 366 -2.66 10.40 0.03
CA GLY A 366 -2.13 11.56 0.72
C GLY A 366 -0.62 11.70 0.59
N THR A 367 -0.11 12.84 1.05
CA THR A 367 1.31 13.16 0.97
C THR A 367 1.77 14.02 2.15
N TRP A 368 2.91 13.68 2.72
CA TRP A 368 3.65 14.53 3.63
C TRP A 368 4.80 15.19 2.86
N ARG A 369 4.79 16.53 2.84
CA ARG A 369 5.79 17.38 2.18
C ARG A 369 6.37 18.37 3.17
N ARG A 370 7.70 18.50 3.17
CA ARG A 370 8.43 19.36 4.12
C ARG A 370 8.00 20.81 3.95
N GLY A 371 7.73 21.49 5.06
CA GLY A 371 7.30 22.89 5.06
C GLY A 371 5.83 23.13 4.68
N SER A 372 5.07 22.06 4.39
CA SER A 372 3.64 22.15 4.03
C SER A 372 2.80 21.18 4.86
N THR A 373 2.78 19.89 4.51
CA THR A 373 1.90 18.88 5.11
C THR A 373 2.60 17.90 6.06
N ALA A 374 3.93 17.94 6.15
CA ALA A 374 4.71 17.06 7.05
C ALA A 374 4.73 17.60 8.50
N GLY A 375 3.60 17.49 9.20
CA GLY A 375 3.38 18.11 10.51
C GLY A 375 3.94 17.35 11.71
N GLY A 376 4.29 16.07 11.56
CA GLY A 376 4.67 15.20 12.68
C GLY A 376 3.48 14.81 13.56
N CYS A 377 3.70 13.99 14.58
CA CYS A 377 2.62 13.47 15.44
C CYS A 377 2.14 14.49 16.49
N ARG A 378 1.17 14.10 17.32
CA ARG A 378 0.53 14.98 18.32
C ARG A 378 1.49 15.58 19.36
N ASN A 379 2.67 14.99 19.53
CA ASN A 379 3.76 15.53 20.36
C ASN A 379 4.33 16.86 19.81
N HIS A 380 4.03 17.18 18.56
CA HIS A 380 4.44 18.41 17.86
C HIS A 380 3.24 19.35 17.62
N PRO A 381 2.61 19.92 18.66
CA PRO A 381 1.34 20.66 18.53
C PRO A 381 1.42 21.90 17.63
N ASN A 382 2.61 22.46 17.42
CA ASN A 382 2.80 23.62 16.55
C ASN A 382 2.57 23.28 15.06
N THR A 383 2.81 22.03 14.68
CA THR A 383 2.81 21.57 13.29
C THR A 383 1.82 20.43 13.04
N PHE A 384 1.39 19.68 14.06
CA PHE A 384 0.48 18.53 13.90
C PHE A 384 -0.77 18.84 13.06
N TRP A 385 -1.36 20.02 13.24
CA TRP A 385 -2.60 20.42 12.57
C TRP A 385 -2.45 20.57 11.05
N ILE A 386 -1.23 20.73 10.51
CA ILE A 386 -0.99 20.91 9.06
C ILE A 386 -0.99 19.57 8.30
N ASN A 387 -0.97 18.43 9.01
CA ASN A 387 -1.09 17.12 8.38
C ASN A 387 -2.43 17.03 7.60
N PRO A 388 -2.51 16.18 6.56
CA PRO A 388 -3.77 15.90 5.90
C PRO A 388 -4.83 15.41 6.90
N GLN A 389 -6.09 15.74 6.67
CA GLN A 389 -7.21 15.42 7.57
C GLN A 389 -8.36 14.81 6.76
N TYR A 390 -8.86 13.65 7.20
CA TYR A 390 -9.88 12.88 6.47
C TYR A 390 -11.09 12.64 7.38
N LYS A 391 -12.28 13.05 6.93
CA LYS A 391 -13.50 12.83 7.70
C LYS A 391 -14.14 11.52 7.29
N ILE A 392 -14.52 10.73 8.29
CA ILE A 392 -15.35 9.55 8.15
C ILE A 392 -16.65 9.73 8.92
N THR A 393 -17.75 9.17 8.41
CA THR A 393 -19.04 9.14 9.10
C THR A 393 -19.43 7.68 9.32
N LEU A 394 -19.55 7.28 10.58
CA LEU A 394 -20.04 5.96 10.99
C LEU A 394 -21.56 6.08 11.20
N LEU A 395 -22.33 5.29 10.44
CA LEU A 395 -23.79 5.45 10.35
C LEU A 395 -24.56 4.40 11.16
N GLU A 396 -24.22 3.12 10.97
CA GLU A 396 -24.96 1.99 11.51
C GLU A 396 -24.09 1.16 12.46
N GLU A 397 -24.70 0.72 13.55
CA GLU A 397 -24.12 -0.20 14.54
C GLU A 397 -23.94 -1.60 13.94
N ASP A 398 -23.03 -2.39 14.52
CA ASP A 398 -22.83 -3.77 14.07
C ASP A 398 -24.01 -4.67 14.49
N ASP A 399 -24.41 -5.61 13.63
CA ASP A 399 -25.46 -6.61 13.93
C ASP A 399 -24.89 -7.79 14.75
N ASP A 400 -24.25 -7.52 15.90
CA ASP A 400 -23.78 -8.58 16.81
C ASP A 400 -24.67 -8.69 18.06
N PRO A 401 -25.55 -9.70 18.14
CA PRO A 401 -26.44 -9.89 19.30
C PRO A 401 -25.71 -10.32 20.57
N GLU A 402 -24.40 -10.61 20.52
CA GLU A 402 -23.56 -10.91 21.69
C GLU A 402 -22.74 -9.71 22.19
N ASP A 403 -22.79 -8.55 21.53
CA ASP A 403 -22.08 -7.34 21.95
C ASP A 403 -23.02 -6.37 22.70
N ASP A 404 -22.70 -6.08 23.96
CA ASP A 404 -23.48 -5.15 24.79
C ASP A 404 -23.18 -3.67 24.45
N GLU A 405 -22.17 -3.40 23.61
CA GLU A 405 -21.76 -2.05 23.20
C GLU A 405 -22.34 -1.64 21.84
N VAL A 406 -23.13 -0.55 21.85
CA VAL A 406 -23.61 0.18 20.68
C VAL A 406 -22.44 0.87 19.97
N ALA A 407 -21.77 0.15 19.07
CA ALA A 407 -20.60 0.63 18.36
C ALA A 407 -20.57 0.16 16.90
N CYS A 408 -19.85 0.93 16.08
CA CYS A 408 -19.50 0.58 14.72
C CYS A 408 -18.07 0.02 14.71
N SER A 409 -17.87 -1.20 14.21
CA SER A 409 -16.55 -1.79 14.01
C SER A 409 -15.97 -1.37 12.67
N PHE A 410 -14.74 -0.89 12.71
CA PHE A 410 -14.01 -0.49 11.52
C PHE A 410 -12.50 -0.68 11.68
N LEU A 411 -11.80 -0.78 10.57
CA LEU A 411 -10.35 -0.93 10.51
C LEU A 411 -9.77 0.28 9.78
N VAL A 412 -8.79 0.94 10.39
CA VAL A 412 -8.04 2.02 9.74
C VAL A 412 -6.64 1.52 9.44
N ALA A 413 -6.21 1.65 8.19
CA ALA A 413 -4.91 1.17 7.72
C ALA A 413 -4.16 2.28 6.98
N LEU A 414 -2.99 2.67 7.50
CA LEU A 414 -2.15 3.74 6.95
C LEU A 414 -0.85 3.15 6.38
N MET A 415 -0.69 3.20 5.06
CA MET A 415 0.45 2.64 4.34
C MET A 415 1.32 3.74 3.71
N GLN A 416 2.64 3.71 3.94
CA GLN A 416 3.60 4.59 3.27
C GLN A 416 4.12 3.96 1.96
N LYS A 417 4.28 4.77 0.90
CA LYS A 417 4.61 4.31 -0.46
C LYS A 417 6.10 4.25 -0.76
N ASP A 418 6.49 3.30 -1.62
CA ASP A 418 7.77 3.21 -2.35
C ASP A 418 9.07 3.23 -1.51
N ARG A 419 9.00 3.07 -0.19
CA ARG A 419 10.16 3.26 0.70
C ARG A 419 11.34 2.33 0.41
N ARG A 420 11.09 1.07 0.04
CA ARG A 420 12.14 0.08 -0.29
C ARG A 420 13.06 0.55 -1.42
N ARG A 421 12.52 1.29 -2.41
CA ARG A 421 13.30 1.84 -3.54
C ARG A 421 14.33 2.88 -3.12
N TYR A 422 14.12 3.53 -1.97
CA TYR A 422 15.03 4.54 -1.43
C TYR A 422 16.11 3.95 -0.50
N ARG A 423 16.14 2.63 -0.28
CA ARG A 423 17.19 1.97 0.53
C ARG A 423 18.59 2.13 -0.05
N LYS A 424 18.71 2.18 -1.39
CA LYS A 424 19.96 2.53 -2.09
C LYS A 424 20.52 3.90 -1.66
N GLN A 425 19.66 4.80 -1.17
CA GLN A 425 20.00 6.15 -0.70
C GLN A 425 20.10 6.23 0.83
N GLY A 426 20.09 5.08 1.52
CA GLY A 426 20.14 5.01 2.98
C GLY A 426 18.84 5.41 3.68
N GLN A 427 17.72 5.50 2.96
CA GLN A 427 16.41 5.74 3.57
C GLN A 427 15.68 4.44 3.85
N ASP A 428 14.89 4.41 4.91
CA ASP A 428 14.03 3.28 5.26
C ASP A 428 12.60 3.74 5.57
N MET A 429 11.76 2.83 6.06
CA MET A 429 10.41 3.11 6.56
C MET A 429 10.45 4.22 7.62
N HIS A 430 9.55 5.21 7.49
CA HIS A 430 9.34 6.19 8.55
C HIS A 430 8.49 5.59 9.66
N THR A 431 8.67 6.06 10.89
CA THR A 431 7.73 5.79 11.98
C THR A 431 6.42 6.54 11.69
N ILE A 432 5.33 5.82 11.45
CA ILE A 432 4.01 6.38 11.08
C ILE A 432 2.92 5.94 12.07
N GLY A 433 1.81 6.68 12.06
CA GLY A 433 0.63 6.41 12.88
C GLY A 433 -0.47 7.44 12.62
N PHE A 434 -1.62 7.27 13.26
CA PHE A 434 -2.78 8.13 13.07
C PHE A 434 -3.55 8.36 14.38
N ALA A 435 -4.34 9.44 14.41
CA ALA A 435 -5.24 9.77 15.51
C ALA A 435 -6.62 10.15 15.00
N LEU A 436 -7.66 9.76 15.75
CA LEU A 436 -9.07 10.02 15.45
C LEU A 436 -9.65 11.00 16.46
N TYR A 437 -10.40 11.98 15.97
CA TYR A 437 -11.10 12.98 16.78
C TYR A 437 -12.57 13.01 16.39
N GLU A 438 -13.44 13.04 17.38
CA GLU A 438 -14.88 13.28 17.14
C GLU A 438 -15.10 14.75 16.73
N VAL A 439 -15.91 14.95 15.69
CA VAL A 439 -16.24 16.26 15.14
C VAL A 439 -17.76 16.40 15.00
N GLY A 440 -18.29 17.62 15.15
CA GLY A 440 -19.72 17.90 15.02
C GLY A 440 -20.05 18.70 13.77
N GLY A 441 -20.02 18.11 12.58
CA GLY A 441 -20.46 18.75 11.33
C GLY A 441 -19.47 19.74 10.71
N GLN A 442 -18.26 19.88 11.23
CA GLN A 442 -17.26 20.82 10.69
C GLN A 442 -16.60 20.25 9.43
N SER A 443 -16.84 20.90 8.30
CA SER A 443 -16.36 20.50 6.97
C SER A 443 -15.08 21.24 6.52
N VAL A 444 -14.37 21.89 7.45
CA VAL A 444 -13.17 22.70 7.16
C VAL A 444 -11.95 22.14 7.87
N HIS A 445 -10.77 22.25 7.25
CA HIS A 445 -9.49 21.84 7.84
C HIS A 445 -9.28 22.46 9.22
N LEU A 446 -9.24 21.61 10.26
CA LEU A 446 -9.18 22.01 11.65
C LEU A 446 -7.81 22.58 11.99
N LYS A 447 -7.79 23.66 12.79
CA LYS A 447 -6.58 24.41 13.13
C LYS A 447 -6.03 23.98 14.48
N LYS A 448 -4.81 24.45 14.78
CA LYS A 448 -4.07 24.19 16.02
C LYS A 448 -4.93 24.19 17.29
N GLU A 449 -5.76 25.21 17.48
CA GLU A 449 -6.60 25.37 18.68
C GLU A 449 -7.54 24.19 18.94
N PHE A 450 -8.07 23.56 17.89
CA PHE A 450 -8.93 22.38 18.04
C PHE A 450 -8.15 21.24 18.70
N PHE A 451 -6.99 20.88 18.16
CA PHE A 451 -6.19 19.77 18.65
C PHE A 451 -5.59 20.01 20.03
N LEU A 452 -5.43 21.28 20.44
CA LEU A 452 -5.00 21.61 21.80
C LEU A 452 -6.10 21.38 22.85
N ARG A 453 -7.37 21.53 22.46
CA ARG A 453 -8.51 21.42 23.36
C ARG A 453 -9.14 20.03 23.38
N GLN A 454 -9.15 19.36 22.22
CA GLN A 454 -9.82 18.08 22.05
C GLN A 454 -8.83 16.92 22.20
N SER A 455 -9.21 15.92 22.99
CA SER A 455 -8.49 14.64 23.07
C SER A 455 -8.89 13.72 21.92
N SER A 456 -7.95 12.91 21.43
CA SER A 456 -8.26 11.85 20.46
C SER A 456 -9.21 10.82 21.08
N ARG A 457 -10.24 10.40 20.34
CA ARG A 457 -11.13 9.30 20.73
C ARG A 457 -10.50 7.94 20.52
N ALA A 458 -9.75 7.80 19.43
CA ALA A 458 -8.98 6.61 19.10
C ALA A 458 -7.68 7.01 18.42
N ARG A 459 -6.75 6.07 18.31
CA ARG A 459 -5.46 6.26 17.64
C ARG A 459 -4.88 4.89 17.30
N SER A 460 -3.90 4.85 16.40
CA SER A 460 -3.06 3.67 16.26
C SER A 460 -2.38 3.36 17.61
N GLU A 461 -2.31 2.07 17.98
CA GLU A 461 -1.77 1.66 19.29
C GLU A 461 -0.37 2.20 19.55
N SER A 462 0.49 2.14 18.52
CA SER A 462 1.84 2.67 18.53
C SER A 462 2.17 3.35 17.21
N PHE A 463 3.11 4.30 17.27
CA PHE A 463 3.79 4.80 16.08
C PHE A 463 4.97 3.86 15.79
N ILE A 464 4.94 3.18 14.65
CA ILE A 464 5.93 2.14 14.31
C ILE A 464 6.45 2.35 12.89
N ASN A 465 7.70 1.94 12.65
CA ASN A 465 8.39 2.02 11.36
C ASN A 465 8.08 0.80 10.46
N LEU A 466 6.81 0.46 10.33
CA LEU A 466 6.33 -0.54 9.36
C LEU A 466 5.84 0.14 8.08
N ARG A 467 5.71 -0.65 7.01
CA ARG A 467 5.11 -0.17 5.76
C ARG A 467 3.66 0.28 5.94
N GLU A 468 2.89 -0.50 6.68
CA GLU A 468 1.51 -0.19 7.06
C GLU A 468 1.34 -0.28 8.58
N VAL A 469 0.53 0.64 9.13
CA VAL A 469 0.01 0.57 10.49
C VAL A 469 -1.50 0.48 10.40
N SER A 470 -2.05 -0.62 10.90
CA SER A 470 -3.49 -0.87 10.95
C SER A 470 -3.97 -1.02 12.39
N THR A 471 -5.21 -0.63 12.67
CA THR A 471 -5.82 -0.81 13.99
C THR A 471 -7.32 -0.98 13.84
N ARG A 472 -7.86 -2.05 14.44
CA ARG A 472 -9.30 -2.30 14.55
C ARG A 472 -9.85 -1.45 15.67
N LEU A 473 -10.89 -0.69 15.39
CA LEU A 473 -11.49 0.29 16.28
C LEU A 473 -12.99 0.05 16.38
N LYS A 474 -13.54 0.35 17.56
CA LYS A 474 -14.96 0.43 17.83
C LYS A 474 -15.27 1.82 18.34
N LEU A 475 -16.17 2.53 17.66
CA LEU A 475 -16.63 3.86 18.06
C LEU A 475 -18.14 3.97 17.85
N PRO A 476 -18.87 4.75 18.67
CA PRO A 476 -20.28 5.01 18.44
C PRO A 476 -20.53 5.65 17.07
N PRO A 477 -21.75 5.52 16.50
CA PRO A 477 -22.15 6.27 15.32
C PRO A 477 -21.88 7.77 15.46
N GLY A 478 -21.33 8.40 14.42
CA GLY A 478 -20.90 9.80 14.46
C GLY A 478 -19.88 10.17 13.40
N GLU A 479 -19.47 11.44 13.42
CA GLU A 479 -18.43 11.95 12.50
C GLU A 479 -17.07 12.02 13.19
N TYR A 480 -16.06 11.48 12.52
CA TYR A 480 -14.69 11.41 13.03
C TYR A 480 -13.70 11.94 12.01
N LEU A 481 -12.62 12.56 12.50
CA LEU A 481 -11.51 13.05 11.72
C LEU A 481 -10.27 12.19 11.96
N ILE A 482 -9.76 11.54 10.92
CA ILE A 482 -8.49 10.82 10.93
C ILE A 482 -7.38 11.78 10.51
N VAL A 483 -6.34 11.88 11.34
CA VAL A 483 -5.12 12.64 11.05
C VAL A 483 -3.92 11.69 10.97
N PRO A 484 -3.54 11.23 9.76
CA PRO A 484 -2.35 10.42 9.54
C PRO A 484 -1.08 11.29 9.57
N SER A 485 -0.02 10.79 10.22
CA SER A 485 1.24 11.52 10.36
C SER A 485 2.45 10.60 10.48
N THR A 486 3.62 11.12 10.14
CA THR A 486 4.89 10.58 10.65
C THR A 486 5.08 10.98 12.11
N PHE A 487 5.93 10.26 12.85
CA PHE A 487 6.23 10.62 14.24
C PHE A 487 6.91 11.99 14.33
N GLU A 488 7.99 12.16 13.59
CA GLU A 488 8.75 13.41 13.48
C GLU A 488 8.20 14.32 12.36
N PRO A 489 8.21 15.64 12.52
CA PRO A 489 7.85 16.59 11.47
C PRO A 489 8.89 16.65 10.35
N GLY A 490 8.49 17.17 9.19
CA GLY A 490 9.38 17.39 8.05
C GLY A 490 9.84 16.12 7.31
N LYS A 491 9.35 14.93 7.70
CA LYS A 491 9.55 13.68 6.97
C LYS A 491 8.64 13.64 5.76
N GLU A 492 9.22 13.32 4.61
CA GLU A 492 8.50 13.28 3.33
C GLU A 492 8.21 11.84 2.92
N ALA A 493 6.96 11.58 2.58
CA ALA A 493 6.50 10.34 1.97
C ALA A 493 5.09 10.52 1.42
N ASP A 494 4.75 9.72 0.41
CA ASP A 494 3.37 9.53 -0.02
C ASP A 494 2.75 8.37 0.76
N PHE A 495 1.42 8.41 0.94
CA PHE A 495 0.71 7.38 1.69
C PHE A 495 -0.65 7.06 1.10
N VAL A 496 -1.18 5.88 1.46
CA VAL A 496 -2.59 5.51 1.31
C VAL A 496 -3.17 5.34 2.70
N LEU A 497 -4.32 5.95 2.93
CA LEU A 497 -5.16 5.66 4.09
C LEU A 497 -6.37 4.85 3.60
N ARG A 498 -6.59 3.67 4.17
CA ARG A 498 -7.73 2.80 3.89
C ARG A 498 -8.58 2.68 5.14
N VAL A 499 -9.90 2.76 4.98
CA VAL A 499 -10.87 2.57 6.06
C VAL A 499 -11.83 1.47 5.62
N PHE A 500 -11.94 0.44 6.43
CA PHE A 500 -12.82 -0.69 6.20
C PHE A 500 -13.93 -0.67 7.24
N THR A 501 -15.19 -0.65 6.82
CA THR A 501 -16.36 -0.64 7.73
C THR A 501 -17.23 -1.89 7.47
N GLU A 502 -17.80 -2.47 8.53
CA GLU A 502 -18.70 -3.63 8.40
C GLU A 502 -20.06 -3.24 7.78
N LYS A 503 -20.53 -2.03 8.07
CA LYS A 503 -21.76 -1.43 7.50
C LYS A 503 -21.45 -0.28 6.56
N GLN A 504 -22.45 0.15 5.77
CA GLN A 504 -22.27 1.31 4.87
C GLN A 504 -21.93 2.57 5.68
N SER A 505 -21.06 3.41 5.13
CA SER A 505 -20.58 4.63 5.77
C SER A 505 -20.29 5.69 4.71
N GLU A 506 -20.71 6.93 4.96
CA GLU A 506 -20.48 8.07 4.06
C GLU A 506 -19.17 8.80 4.43
N THR A 507 -18.43 9.33 3.45
CA THR A 507 -17.17 10.05 3.74
C THR A 507 -16.91 11.23 2.82
N HIS A 508 -16.20 12.22 3.35
CA HIS A 508 -15.77 13.43 2.63
C HIS A 508 -14.35 13.83 3.04
N THR A 509 -13.55 14.32 2.10
CA THR A 509 -12.25 14.93 2.41
C THR A 509 -12.46 16.31 3.03
N VAL A 510 -11.84 16.58 4.20
CA VAL A 510 -11.95 17.87 4.90
C VAL A 510 -10.66 18.66 4.67
N ALA A 511 -10.59 19.34 3.52
CA ALA A 511 -9.48 20.22 3.19
C ALA A 511 -9.90 21.32 2.22
N THR A 512 -9.16 22.43 2.22
CA THR A 512 -9.12 23.48 1.18
C THR A 512 -8.96 22.93 -0.26
N GLN A 513 -8.65 21.64 -0.38
CA GLN A 513 -8.72 20.84 -1.59
C GLN A 513 -10.11 20.81 -2.24
N THR A 514 -11.22 20.99 -1.50
CA THR A 514 -12.57 21.09 -2.12
C THR A 514 -12.63 22.24 -3.12
N HIS A 515 -11.92 23.34 -2.86
CA HIS A 515 -11.88 24.48 -3.80
C HIS A 515 -11.05 24.14 -5.03
N ILE A 516 -9.89 23.50 -4.86
CA ILE A 516 -9.07 23.05 -5.99
C ILE A 516 -9.80 21.98 -6.81
N PHE A 517 -10.49 21.02 -6.18
CA PHE A 517 -11.29 19.99 -6.86
C PHE A 517 -12.53 20.59 -7.55
N HIS A 518 -13.15 21.61 -6.97
CA HIS A 518 -14.24 22.35 -7.61
C HIS A 518 -13.74 23.12 -8.84
N LEU A 519 -12.65 23.88 -8.70
CA LEU A 519 -11.99 24.56 -9.81
C LEU A 519 -11.50 23.56 -10.86
N GLN A 520 -11.05 22.38 -10.45
CA GLN A 520 -10.68 21.29 -11.35
C GLN A 520 -11.88 20.70 -12.07
N GLY A 521 -13.04 20.59 -11.41
CA GLY A 521 -14.31 20.20 -12.04
C GLY A 521 -14.73 21.19 -13.11
N ILE A 522 -14.67 22.50 -12.81
CA ILE A 522 -14.92 23.57 -13.79
C ILE A 522 -13.89 23.51 -14.92
N PHE A 523 -12.61 23.34 -14.60
CA PHE A 523 -11.57 23.26 -15.62
C PHE A 523 -11.84 22.11 -16.60
N ARG A 524 -12.19 20.93 -16.08
CA ARG A 524 -12.56 19.75 -16.87
C ARG A 524 -13.83 19.95 -17.71
N GLN A 525 -14.82 20.68 -17.19
CA GLN A 525 -16.07 20.91 -17.89
C GLN A 525 -15.89 21.81 -19.12
N PHE A 526 -14.94 22.75 -19.06
CA PHE A 526 -14.76 23.78 -20.07
C PHE A 526 -13.49 23.63 -20.92
N ASP A 527 -12.62 22.64 -20.64
CA ASP A 527 -11.60 22.13 -21.57
C ASP A 527 -12.29 21.25 -22.63
N LEU A 528 -12.96 21.90 -23.59
CA LEU A 528 -13.89 21.26 -24.53
C LEU A 528 -13.16 20.38 -25.55
N ASP A 529 -11.95 20.80 -25.92
CA ASP A 529 -11.08 20.07 -26.86
C ASP A 529 -10.20 19.01 -26.17
N LYS A 530 -10.25 18.94 -24.83
CA LYS A 530 -9.47 18.00 -23.98
C LYS A 530 -7.97 18.15 -24.16
N SER A 531 -7.49 19.34 -24.53
CA SER A 531 -6.08 19.64 -24.74
C SER A 531 -5.27 19.66 -23.43
N GLY A 532 -5.94 19.72 -22.28
CA GLY A 532 -5.30 19.91 -20.98
C GLY A 532 -4.90 21.36 -20.71
N THR A 533 -5.33 22.29 -21.58
CA THR A 533 -5.17 23.74 -21.47
C THR A 533 -6.46 24.44 -21.89
N MET A 534 -6.67 25.69 -21.51
CA MET A 534 -7.84 26.46 -21.91
C MET A 534 -7.50 27.54 -22.93
N SER A 535 -8.27 27.62 -24.00
CA SER A 535 -8.33 28.79 -24.86
C SER A 535 -8.94 30.00 -24.14
N SER A 536 -8.75 31.19 -24.69
CA SER A 536 -9.37 32.43 -24.19
C SER A 536 -10.92 32.38 -24.14
N TYR A 537 -11.53 31.60 -25.03
CA TYR A 537 -12.98 31.39 -25.07
C TYR A 537 -13.45 30.46 -23.92
N GLU A 538 -12.75 29.36 -23.69
CA GLU A 538 -13.03 28.39 -22.62
C GLU A 538 -12.82 29.01 -21.23
N MET A 539 -11.75 29.80 -21.08
CA MET A 539 -11.47 30.55 -19.86
C MET A 539 -12.64 31.48 -19.48
N ARG A 540 -13.26 32.13 -20.48
CA ARG A 540 -14.41 33.01 -20.22
C ARG A 540 -15.60 32.24 -19.65
N LEU A 541 -15.93 31.09 -20.23
CA LEU A 541 -17.02 30.23 -19.76
C LEU A 541 -16.72 29.65 -18.36
N ALA A 542 -15.47 29.22 -18.15
CA ALA A 542 -15.02 28.67 -16.87
C ALA A 542 -15.08 29.70 -15.73
N VAL A 543 -14.69 30.95 -15.97
CA VAL A 543 -14.76 32.03 -14.98
C VAL A 543 -16.21 32.37 -14.61
N GLU A 544 -17.12 32.35 -15.59
CA GLU A 544 -18.57 32.55 -15.34
C GLU A 544 -19.16 31.39 -14.53
N SER A 545 -18.80 30.15 -14.86
CA SER A 545 -19.23 28.97 -14.11
C SER A 545 -18.62 28.89 -12.71
N ALA A 546 -17.46 29.49 -12.48
CA ALA A 546 -16.88 29.69 -11.14
C ALA A 546 -17.58 30.79 -10.34
N GLY A 547 -18.64 31.41 -10.88
CA GLY A 547 -19.47 32.38 -10.18
C GLY A 547 -19.08 33.84 -10.36
N PHE A 548 -18.13 34.15 -11.26
CA PHE A 548 -17.68 35.52 -11.52
C PHE A 548 -18.33 36.09 -12.79
N LYS A 549 -19.09 37.18 -12.65
CA LYS A 549 -19.60 37.96 -13.79
C LYS A 549 -18.68 39.14 -14.06
N LEU A 550 -17.91 39.07 -15.15
CA LEU A 550 -16.92 40.09 -15.51
C LEU A 550 -17.28 40.80 -16.81
N ASN A 551 -16.88 42.05 -16.96
CA ASN A 551 -17.05 42.77 -18.22
C ASN A 551 -15.95 42.40 -19.24
N ASN A 552 -16.15 42.73 -20.52
CA ASN A 552 -15.21 42.40 -21.61
C ASN A 552 -13.78 42.85 -21.33
N LYS A 553 -13.60 44.02 -20.69
CA LYS A 553 -12.29 44.59 -20.38
C LYS A 553 -11.55 43.77 -19.32
N LEU A 554 -12.27 43.24 -18.33
CA LEU A 554 -11.68 42.38 -17.30
C LEU A 554 -11.30 40.99 -17.85
N HIS A 555 -12.10 40.42 -18.75
CA HIS A 555 -11.72 39.17 -19.44
C HIS A 555 -10.44 39.33 -20.26
N GLN A 556 -10.30 40.44 -21.00
CA GLN A 556 -9.08 40.73 -21.77
C GLN A 556 -7.83 40.82 -20.88
N ILE A 557 -7.96 41.41 -19.69
CA ILE A 557 -6.84 41.52 -18.74
C ILE A 557 -6.48 40.17 -18.13
N ILE A 558 -7.48 39.32 -17.83
CA ILE A 558 -7.25 37.96 -17.33
C ILE A 558 -6.48 37.15 -18.37
N VAL A 559 -6.96 37.12 -19.61
CA VAL A 559 -6.30 36.37 -20.69
C VAL A 559 -4.88 36.88 -20.88
N ALA A 560 -4.68 38.19 -21.05
CA ALA A 560 -3.34 38.76 -21.26
C ALA A 560 -2.35 38.55 -20.09
N ARG A 561 -2.84 38.22 -18.88
CA ARG A 561 -1.99 38.08 -17.69
C ARG A 561 -1.65 36.63 -17.36
N TYR A 562 -2.58 35.71 -17.63
CA TYR A 562 -2.52 34.31 -17.23
C TYR A 562 -2.39 33.35 -18.41
N SER A 563 -2.47 33.82 -19.67
CA SER A 563 -2.13 32.98 -20.82
C SER A 563 -0.63 32.92 -21.03
N ASP A 564 -0.16 31.74 -21.47
CA ASP A 564 1.16 31.55 -22.04
C ASP A 564 0.96 31.22 -23.53
N GLY A 565 1.29 32.19 -24.40
CA GLY A 565 0.80 32.17 -25.79
C GLY A 565 -0.73 32.33 -25.86
N ASP A 566 -1.38 31.42 -26.56
CA ASP A 566 -2.85 31.42 -26.79
C ASP A 566 -3.64 30.53 -25.82
N THR A 567 -2.96 29.90 -24.85
CA THR A 567 -3.59 28.94 -23.92
C THR A 567 -3.28 29.24 -22.45
N ILE A 568 -4.12 28.73 -21.55
CA ILE A 568 -4.05 28.90 -20.09
C ILE A 568 -4.01 27.52 -19.46
N ASP A 569 -2.92 27.18 -18.78
CA ASP A 569 -2.83 25.92 -18.04
C ASP A 569 -3.61 25.96 -16.71
N PHE A 570 -3.76 24.80 -16.08
CA PHE A 570 -4.52 24.69 -14.84
C PHE A 570 -3.93 25.52 -13.69
N ASP A 571 -2.60 25.64 -13.61
CA ASP A 571 -1.94 26.38 -12.54
C ASP A 571 -2.22 27.88 -12.67
N ASN A 572 -2.18 28.42 -13.88
CA ASN A 572 -2.54 29.81 -14.17
C ASN A 572 -4.05 30.06 -14.00
N PHE A 573 -4.90 29.09 -14.36
CA PHE A 573 -6.34 29.15 -14.12
C PHE A 573 -6.67 29.24 -12.62
N VAL A 574 -6.10 28.36 -11.79
CA VAL A 574 -6.29 28.38 -10.33
C VAL A 574 -5.73 29.66 -9.73
N CYS A 575 -4.55 30.11 -10.17
CA CYS A 575 -3.95 31.37 -9.72
C CYS A 575 -4.85 32.57 -10.02
N CYS A 576 -5.48 32.59 -11.20
CA CYS A 576 -6.43 33.62 -11.59
C CYS A 576 -7.67 33.64 -10.67
N LEU A 577 -8.31 32.49 -10.48
CA LEU A 577 -9.57 32.43 -9.71
C LEU A 577 -9.37 32.66 -8.21
N VAL A 578 -8.28 32.16 -7.62
CA VAL A 578 -7.95 32.45 -6.21
C VAL A 578 -7.68 33.95 -6.01
N LYS A 579 -7.01 34.60 -6.97
CA LYS A 579 -6.78 36.05 -6.90
C LYS A 579 -8.06 36.85 -7.10
N LEU A 580 -8.92 36.46 -8.03
CA LEU A 580 -10.23 37.08 -8.21
C LEU A 580 -11.07 36.96 -6.94
N GLU A 581 -11.15 35.77 -6.35
CA GLU A 581 -11.89 35.53 -5.12
C GLU A 581 -11.38 36.42 -3.97
N ALA A 582 -10.06 36.48 -3.79
CA ALA A 582 -9.43 37.35 -2.79
C ALA A 582 -9.79 38.83 -3.02
N MET A 583 -9.70 39.32 -4.26
CA MET A 583 -10.06 40.71 -4.60
C MET A 583 -11.53 41.02 -4.34
N PHE A 584 -12.45 40.12 -4.73
CA PHE A 584 -13.89 40.29 -4.49
C PHE A 584 -14.25 40.21 -3.00
N ARG A 585 -13.53 39.38 -2.23
CA ARG A 585 -13.72 39.27 -0.79
C ARG A 585 -13.24 40.54 -0.09
N THR A 586 -12.02 41.00 -0.40
CA THR A 586 -11.46 42.23 0.18
C THR A 586 -12.32 43.45 -0.17
N PHE A 587 -12.83 43.54 -1.41
CA PHE A 587 -13.74 44.63 -1.77
C PHE A 587 -15.03 44.62 -0.93
N ARG A 588 -15.64 43.45 -0.72
CA ARG A 588 -16.84 43.30 0.12
C ARG A 588 -16.58 43.64 1.60
N GLU A 589 -15.39 43.36 2.10
CA GLU A 589 -14.99 43.73 3.46
C GLU A 589 -14.81 45.26 3.64
N LEU A 590 -14.48 45.97 2.55
CA LEU A 590 -14.32 47.42 2.52
C LEU A 590 -15.65 48.16 2.25
N ASP A 591 -16.51 47.64 1.37
CA ASP A 591 -17.81 48.22 1.05
C ASP A 591 -18.91 47.76 2.02
N LYS A 592 -18.76 48.13 3.30
CA LYS A 592 -19.68 47.73 4.38
C LYS A 592 -21.11 48.23 4.20
N GLU A 593 -21.29 49.28 3.41
CA GLU A 593 -22.58 49.93 3.17
C GLU A 593 -23.25 49.47 1.86
N GLY A 594 -22.59 48.60 1.08
CA GLY A 594 -23.10 48.11 -0.21
C GLY A 594 -23.25 49.20 -1.26
N SER A 595 -22.42 50.24 -1.17
CA SER A 595 -22.43 51.41 -2.03
C SER A 595 -21.89 51.14 -3.45
N GLY A 596 -21.23 50.00 -3.64
CA GLY A 596 -20.51 49.67 -4.87
C GLY A 596 -19.18 50.41 -5.01
N VAL A 597 -18.71 51.10 -3.96
CA VAL A 597 -17.46 51.87 -3.93
C VAL A 597 -16.72 51.60 -2.62
N ALA A 598 -15.40 51.40 -2.69
CA ALA A 598 -14.54 51.28 -1.53
C ALA A 598 -13.58 52.49 -1.47
N GLU A 599 -13.57 53.22 -0.36
CA GLU A 599 -12.64 54.33 -0.12
C GLU A 599 -11.43 53.85 0.68
N LEU A 600 -10.23 54.15 0.20
CA LEU A 600 -8.96 53.77 0.80
C LEU A 600 -8.03 54.98 0.86
N ASN A 601 -7.36 55.21 1.99
CA ASN A 601 -6.30 56.20 2.07
C ASN A 601 -4.96 55.65 1.55
N VAL A 602 -4.01 56.54 1.23
CA VAL A 602 -2.73 56.16 0.62
C VAL A 602 -1.92 55.18 1.49
N SER A 603 -2.02 55.28 2.81
CA SER A 603 -1.38 54.33 3.75
C SER A 603 -2.06 52.96 3.79
N GLU A 604 -3.37 52.89 3.59
CA GLU A 604 -4.14 51.64 3.50
C GLU A 604 -3.88 50.94 2.17
N VAL A 605 -3.78 51.68 1.07
CA VAL A 605 -3.39 51.13 -0.24
C VAL A 605 -2.07 50.35 -0.12
N GLY A 606 -1.09 50.88 0.64
CA GLY A 606 0.19 50.22 0.97
C GLY A 606 0.07 48.91 1.74
N ARG A 607 -0.93 48.76 2.62
CA ARG A 607 -1.16 47.53 3.42
C ARG A 607 -1.83 46.42 2.62
N PHE A 608 -2.60 46.76 1.59
CA PHE A 608 -3.27 45.78 0.72
C PHE A 608 -2.42 45.38 -0.50
N LEU A 609 -1.34 46.13 -0.79
CA LEU A 609 -0.40 45.89 -1.89
C LEU A 609 0.47 44.61 -1.80
N PRO A 610 0.86 44.07 -0.63
CA PRO A 610 1.61 42.81 -0.58
C PRO A 610 0.81 41.60 -1.08
N SER A 611 -0.52 41.67 -0.97
CA SER A 611 -1.45 40.63 -1.44
C SER A 611 -1.89 40.84 -2.90
N VAL A 612 -1.58 42.00 -3.51
CA VAL A 612 -2.06 42.41 -4.84
C VAL A 612 -0.99 43.24 -5.53
N HIS A 613 0.02 42.60 -6.13
CA HIS A 613 1.02 43.34 -6.90
C HIS A 613 0.47 43.73 -8.29
N LEU A 614 0.41 45.06 -8.49
CA LEU A 614 -0.03 45.84 -9.66
C LEU A 614 -1.53 45.85 -10.00
N TYR A 615 -2.03 47.06 -10.29
CA TYR A 615 -3.26 47.38 -11.07
C TYR A 615 -4.57 47.74 -10.33
N PHE A 616 -4.52 48.44 -9.20
CA PHE A 616 -5.74 49.04 -8.61
C PHE A 616 -6.30 50.28 -9.37
N SER A 617 -5.70 50.72 -10.50
CA SER A 617 -6.19 51.90 -11.25
C SER A 617 -7.06 51.61 -12.47
N LYS A 618 -7.41 50.34 -12.76
CA LYS A 618 -8.22 50.00 -13.95
C LYS A 618 -9.42 49.07 -13.70
N TRP A 619 -9.59 48.55 -12.49
CA TRP A 619 -10.56 47.48 -12.22
C TRP A 619 -11.92 47.98 -11.69
N TRP A 620 -11.97 49.11 -10.97
CA TRP A 620 -13.21 49.74 -10.46
C TRP A 620 -13.08 51.26 -10.36
N ASN A 621 -14.20 51.99 -10.36
CA ASN A 621 -14.26 53.45 -10.13
C ASN A 621 -13.91 53.77 -8.66
N VAL A 622 -12.62 53.77 -8.32
CA VAL A 622 -12.13 54.15 -6.99
C VAL A 622 -11.92 55.67 -6.96
N LYS A 623 -12.61 56.38 -6.06
CA LYS A 623 -12.29 57.78 -5.72
C LYS A 623 -11.17 57.79 -4.69
N LEU A 624 -10.01 58.32 -5.08
CA LEU A 624 -8.96 58.69 -4.13
C LEU A 624 -9.40 59.96 -3.41
N VAL A 625 -9.66 59.86 -2.11
CA VAL A 625 -9.92 61.02 -1.25
C VAL A 625 -8.61 61.38 -0.55
N THR A 626 -8.02 62.51 -0.91
CA THR A 626 -6.92 63.12 -0.16
C THR A 626 -7.51 63.83 1.06
N ARG A 627 -7.17 63.36 2.27
CA ARG A 627 -7.22 64.16 3.49
C ARG A 627 -5.83 64.29 4.06
#